data_AF-A0A8T2LML6-F1
#
_entry.id   AF-A0A8T2LML6-F1
#
_cell.length_a   1.000
_cell.length_b   1.000
_cell.length_c   1.000
_cell.angle_alpha   90.00
_cell.angle_beta   90.00
_cell.angle_gamma   90.00
#
_symmetry.space_group_name_H-M   'P 1'
#
loop_
_entity.id
_entity.type
_entity.pdbx_description
1 polymer ?
#
loop_
_entity_poly.entity_id
_entity_poly.type
_entity_poly.pdbx_seq_one_letter_code
_entity_poly.pdbx_strand_id
1 'polypeptide(L)'
;MRRLGSVQHKIPCVFLTRVEQEPSSKRDRQQFQVVATENVNPVALESNIDCALATEKLDGTCCYVTTYNGEPNLWARLDRKPTKQAEKRFKKYQYSQKTCKGFTWNMEEDFRAVPDSWIPAHRVRHENGHPVPEDHGHIPGWVPVEKNNKQYCWHASVVNYDTGLALVLRPHPEDEGLLEIASVPLSELLEQTLELIGTNINGNPYGLGSKKHPVHVLVPHGILQVRNAPPVEYQQLHSWFQESHEGCVEGIVWHCNDGTLIKVHRHHLGLKWPDGDTFLNSRPVVVHVDRRAYGPESLSDSHNDLFSTLSSLSGQLFHSIRDIQFQADL
;
A
#
# COMPACT_ATOMS: atom_id res chain seq x y z
N MET A 1 -9.67 18.14 -9.84
CA MET A 1 -8.22 17.81 -9.80
C MET A 1 -8.04 16.38 -10.31
N ARG A 2 -7.07 16.13 -11.19
CA ARG A 2 -6.66 14.74 -11.51
C ARG A 2 -6.20 14.11 -10.19
N ARG A 3 -6.81 12.99 -9.77
CA ARG A 3 -6.43 12.30 -8.54
C ARG A 3 -5.04 11.68 -8.74
N LEU A 4 -4.05 12.19 -8.01
CA LEU A 4 -2.66 11.72 -8.02
C LEU A 4 -2.58 10.28 -7.49
N GLY A 5 -1.50 9.54 -7.79
CA GLY A 5 -1.10 8.44 -6.90
C GLY A 5 -1.61 7.03 -7.18
N SER A 6 -2.04 6.71 -8.40
CA SER A 6 -2.47 5.34 -8.71
C SER A 6 -1.27 4.39 -8.86
N VAL A 7 -1.15 3.41 -7.97
CA VAL A 7 -0.06 2.42 -7.97
C VAL A 7 -0.28 1.39 -9.08
N GLN A 8 0.25 1.67 -10.27
CA GLN A 8 0.09 0.81 -11.44
C GLN A 8 1.26 -0.13 -11.67
N HIS A 9 2.43 0.23 -11.14
CA HIS A 9 3.70 -0.47 -11.35
C HIS A 9 4.46 -0.64 -10.05
N LYS A 10 5.55 -1.42 -10.09
CA LYS A 10 6.52 -1.38 -9.00
C LYS A 10 7.16 0.00 -8.94
N ILE A 11 6.87 0.74 -7.87
CA ILE A 11 7.41 2.09 -7.64
C ILE A 11 8.94 2.02 -7.48
N PRO A 12 9.73 2.72 -8.33
CA PRO A 12 11.19 2.75 -8.23
C PRO A 12 11.67 3.50 -6.99
N CYS A 13 12.89 3.18 -6.55
CA CYS A 13 13.57 3.94 -5.52
C CYS A 13 14.02 5.30 -6.08
N VAL A 14 13.96 6.34 -5.25
CA VAL A 14 14.42 7.71 -5.58
C VAL A 14 15.91 7.76 -5.87
N PHE A 15 16.68 6.85 -5.26
CA PHE A 15 18.08 6.61 -5.56
C PHE A 15 18.25 5.34 -6.36
N LEU A 16 19.30 5.27 -7.19
CA LEU A 16 19.73 4.01 -7.76
C LEU A 16 20.05 3.01 -6.64
N THR A 17 19.62 1.77 -6.78
CA THR A 17 19.85 0.72 -5.78
C THR A 17 20.90 -0.28 -6.24
N ARG A 18 21.68 -0.82 -5.31
CA ARG A 18 22.60 -1.93 -5.54
C ARG A 18 22.34 -3.07 -4.56
N VAL A 19 22.81 -4.26 -4.92
CA VAL A 19 22.77 -5.43 -4.03
C VAL A 19 24.15 -5.57 -3.37
N GLU A 20 24.16 -5.61 -2.05
CA GLU A 20 25.35 -5.87 -1.24
C GLU A 20 25.27 -7.27 -0.61
N GLN A 21 26.40 -7.98 -0.56
CA GLN A 21 26.51 -9.34 0.00
C GLN A 21 26.67 -9.29 1.53
N GLU A 22 25.77 -8.55 2.17
CA GLU A 22 25.73 -8.39 3.62
C GLU A 22 24.36 -8.82 4.15
N PRO A 23 24.28 -9.35 5.38
CA PRO A 23 23.01 -9.76 5.97
C PRO A 23 21.98 -8.63 5.99
N SER A 24 20.76 -8.93 5.55
CA SER A 24 19.65 -7.96 5.54
C SER A 24 19.26 -7.55 6.94
N SER A 25 19.25 -6.24 7.21
CA SER A 25 18.69 -5.67 8.44
C SER A 25 17.17 -5.87 8.57
N LYS A 26 16.45 -6.03 7.43
CA LYS A 26 14.98 -6.21 7.39
C LYS A 26 14.50 -7.67 7.52
N ARG A 27 15.32 -8.67 7.17
CA ARG A 27 14.87 -10.05 6.99
C ARG A 27 15.89 -11.03 7.55
N ASP A 28 15.50 -11.74 8.59
CA ASP A 28 16.32 -12.78 9.18
C ASP A 28 16.72 -13.83 8.13
N ARG A 29 18.00 -14.23 8.18
CA ARG A 29 18.62 -15.25 7.31
C ARG A 29 18.78 -14.87 5.84
N GLN A 30 18.45 -13.64 5.43
CA GLN A 30 18.80 -13.15 4.11
C GLN A 30 20.25 -12.64 4.11
N GLN A 31 21.12 -13.25 3.30
CA GLN A 31 22.57 -12.97 3.26
C GLN A 31 22.97 -11.80 2.34
N PHE A 32 22.00 -11.07 1.80
CA PHE A 32 22.23 -9.91 0.95
C PHE A 32 21.24 -8.80 1.32
N GLN A 33 21.57 -7.55 1.05
CA GLN A 33 20.67 -6.42 1.19
C GLN A 33 20.62 -5.57 -0.07
N VAL A 34 19.49 -4.89 -0.27
CA VAL A 34 19.32 -3.91 -1.35
C VAL A 34 19.42 -2.54 -0.70
N VAL A 35 20.45 -1.78 -1.08
CA VAL A 35 20.71 -0.45 -0.53
C VAL A 35 20.64 0.61 -1.62
N ALA A 36 20.23 1.80 -1.25
CA ALA A 36 20.31 2.99 -2.07
C ALA A 36 21.77 3.44 -2.16
N THR A 37 22.16 3.91 -3.35
CA THR A 37 23.37 4.69 -3.55
C THR A 37 23.08 6.17 -3.32
N GLU A 38 24.11 7.01 -3.35
CA GLU A 38 23.94 8.47 -3.27
C GLU A 38 23.45 9.08 -4.60
N ASN A 39 23.39 8.29 -5.68
CA ASN A 39 22.97 8.76 -7.00
C ASN A 39 21.45 8.75 -7.12
N VAL A 40 20.86 9.91 -7.40
CA VAL A 40 19.42 10.03 -7.71
C VAL A 40 19.12 9.23 -8.98
N ASN A 41 18.00 8.52 -8.96
CA ASN A 41 17.51 7.75 -10.08
C ASN A 41 17.11 8.71 -11.22
N PRO A 42 17.62 8.55 -12.46
CA PRO A 42 17.26 9.42 -13.57
C PRO A 42 15.75 9.59 -13.78
N VAL A 43 14.96 8.53 -13.54
CA VAL A 43 13.49 8.59 -13.63
C VAL A 43 12.89 9.63 -12.66
N ALA A 44 13.47 9.80 -11.47
CA ALA A 44 13.01 10.80 -10.51
C ALA A 44 13.29 12.23 -11.00
N LEU A 45 14.47 12.46 -11.60
CA LEU A 45 14.84 13.76 -12.16
C LEU A 45 13.97 14.10 -13.39
N GLU A 46 13.79 13.13 -14.29
CA GLU A 46 12.94 13.25 -15.49
C GLU A 46 11.49 13.56 -15.13
N SER A 47 11.02 13.08 -13.96
CA SER A 47 9.66 13.32 -13.46
C SER A 47 9.51 14.63 -12.66
N ASN A 48 10.58 15.44 -12.56
CA ASN A 48 10.61 16.69 -11.79
C ASN A 48 10.19 16.50 -10.31
N ILE A 49 10.85 15.57 -9.62
CA ILE A 49 10.51 15.17 -8.24
C ILE A 49 10.51 16.33 -7.23
N ASP A 50 11.31 17.39 -7.44
CA ASP A 50 11.36 18.54 -6.54
C ASP A 50 10.03 19.32 -6.47
N CYS A 51 9.16 19.14 -7.46
CA CYS A 51 7.81 19.72 -7.50
C CYS A 51 6.71 18.70 -7.15
N ALA A 52 7.08 17.50 -6.70
CA ALA A 52 6.14 16.41 -6.41
C ALA A 52 5.54 16.53 -5.00
N LEU A 53 4.32 16.01 -4.84
CA LEU A 53 3.70 15.87 -3.52
C LEU A 53 4.34 14.69 -2.78
N ALA A 54 4.96 14.95 -1.62
CA ALA A 54 5.51 13.90 -0.75
C ALA A 54 4.43 13.39 0.22
N THR A 55 4.29 12.07 0.32
CA THR A 55 3.38 11.42 1.26
C THR A 55 4.05 10.28 2.00
N GLU A 56 3.52 9.95 3.18
CA GLU A 56 3.98 8.81 3.96
C GLU A 56 3.83 7.53 3.13
N LYS A 57 4.89 6.72 3.11
CA LYS A 57 4.79 5.33 2.65
C LYS A 57 4.27 4.48 3.81
N LEU A 58 3.16 3.79 3.58
CA LEU A 58 2.61 2.87 4.55
C LEU A 58 3.07 1.43 4.31
N ASP A 59 3.29 0.68 5.40
CA ASP A 59 3.65 -0.73 5.37
C ASP A 59 2.40 -1.59 5.44
N GLY A 60 1.72 -1.70 4.29
CA GLY A 60 0.50 -2.46 4.14
C GLY A 60 0.49 -3.35 2.89
N THR A 61 -0.72 -3.70 2.44
CA THR A 61 -0.91 -4.36 1.16
C THR A 61 -1.78 -3.52 0.22
N CYS A 62 -1.26 -3.29 -0.98
CA CYS A 62 -1.89 -2.42 -1.95
C CYS A 62 -3.22 -3.01 -2.46
N CYS A 63 -4.24 -2.17 -2.51
CA CYS A 63 -5.56 -2.45 -3.04
C CYS A 63 -5.93 -1.44 -4.13
N TYR A 64 -7.01 -1.73 -4.84
CA TYR A 64 -7.59 -0.90 -5.87
C TYR A 64 -9.11 -1.02 -5.83
N VAL A 65 -9.85 0.06 -6.08
CA VAL A 65 -11.31 0.00 -6.18
C VAL A 65 -11.71 0.25 -7.61
N THR A 66 -12.41 -0.71 -8.21
CA THR A 66 -12.99 -0.59 -9.55
C THR A 66 -14.22 -1.49 -9.67
N THR A 67 -14.88 -1.44 -10.82
CA THR A 67 -16.13 -2.16 -11.05
C THR A 67 -15.89 -3.66 -11.21
N TYR A 68 -16.69 -4.50 -10.55
CA TYR A 68 -16.78 -5.94 -10.76
C TYR A 68 -18.25 -6.34 -10.84
N ASN A 69 -18.65 -7.03 -11.90
CA ASN A 69 -20.06 -7.39 -12.15
C ASN A 69 -21.04 -6.21 -12.12
N GLY A 70 -20.60 -5.03 -12.56
CA GLY A 70 -21.41 -3.81 -12.63
C GLY A 70 -21.41 -2.94 -11.37
N GLU A 71 -20.83 -3.40 -10.26
CA GLU A 71 -20.82 -2.69 -8.98
C GLU A 71 -19.40 -2.32 -8.52
N PRO A 72 -19.20 -1.21 -7.77
CA PRO A 72 -17.92 -0.89 -7.14
C PRO A 72 -17.44 -2.00 -6.21
N ASN A 73 -16.20 -2.47 -6.41
CA ASN A 73 -15.64 -3.57 -5.66
C ASN A 73 -14.19 -3.28 -5.23
N LEU A 74 -13.75 -3.87 -4.12
CA LEU A 74 -12.35 -3.83 -3.72
C LEU A 74 -11.57 -4.93 -4.45
N TRP A 75 -10.37 -4.62 -4.89
CA TRP A 75 -9.47 -5.53 -5.58
C TRP A 75 -8.14 -5.59 -4.84
N ALA A 76 -7.64 -6.80 -4.64
CA ALA A 76 -6.34 -7.04 -4.03
C ALA A 76 -5.26 -7.14 -5.10
N ARG A 77 -4.05 -6.68 -4.77
CA ARG A 77 -2.89 -6.81 -5.66
C ARG A 77 -2.53 -8.29 -5.87
N LEU A 78 -2.45 -8.70 -7.14
CA LEU A 78 -1.94 -10.01 -7.54
C LEU A 78 -1.01 -9.84 -8.75
N ASP A 79 0.31 -9.78 -8.50
CA ASP A 79 1.29 -9.79 -9.58
C ASP A 79 1.37 -11.19 -10.20
N ARG A 80 1.19 -11.29 -11.53
CA ARG A 80 1.49 -12.51 -12.28
C ARG A 80 3.00 -12.68 -12.36
N LYS A 81 3.50 -13.72 -11.71
CA LYS A 81 4.93 -14.01 -11.56
C LYS A 81 5.40 -15.08 -12.54
N PRO A 82 6.69 -15.06 -12.91
CA PRO A 82 7.27 -16.12 -13.72
C PRO A 82 7.28 -17.46 -12.96
N THR A 83 7.35 -18.56 -13.71
CA THR A 83 7.65 -19.89 -13.16
C THR A 83 9.08 -19.92 -12.65
N LYS A 84 9.41 -20.88 -11.77
CA LYS A 84 10.77 -21.02 -11.23
C LYS A 84 11.81 -21.22 -12.34
N GLN A 85 11.44 -21.94 -13.40
CA GLN A 85 12.31 -22.20 -14.55
C GLN A 85 12.55 -20.92 -15.36
N ALA A 86 11.49 -20.18 -15.66
CA ALA A 86 11.58 -18.91 -16.37
C ALA A 86 12.37 -17.87 -15.59
N GLU A 87 12.14 -17.76 -14.27
CA GLU A 87 12.89 -16.86 -13.39
C GLU A 87 14.39 -17.18 -13.40
N LYS A 88 14.77 -18.47 -13.38
CA LYS A 88 16.17 -18.90 -13.47
C LYS A 88 16.79 -18.53 -14.82
N ARG A 89 16.05 -18.72 -15.92
CA ARG A 89 16.50 -18.34 -17.28
C ARG A 89 16.68 -16.83 -17.39
N PHE A 90 15.73 -16.05 -16.87
CA PHE A 90 15.79 -14.60 -16.86
C PHE A 90 16.99 -14.08 -16.03
N LYS A 91 17.19 -14.59 -14.81
CA LYS A 91 18.34 -14.22 -13.98
C LYS A 91 19.67 -14.55 -14.65
N LYS A 92 19.78 -15.71 -15.32
CA LYS A 92 20.98 -16.09 -16.08
C LYS A 92 21.23 -15.11 -17.22
N TYR A 93 20.20 -14.71 -17.96
CA TYR A 93 20.30 -13.72 -19.02
C TYR A 93 20.77 -12.36 -18.46
N GLN A 94 20.12 -11.86 -17.41
CA GLN A 94 20.47 -10.59 -16.75
C GLN A 94 21.94 -10.58 -16.30
N TYR A 95 22.42 -11.68 -15.70
CA TYR A 95 23.83 -11.80 -15.30
C TYR A 95 24.78 -11.74 -16.51
N SER A 96 24.45 -12.44 -17.60
CA SER A 96 25.30 -12.51 -18.79
C SER A 96 25.33 -11.22 -19.62
N GLN A 97 24.19 -10.56 -19.79
CA GLN A 97 24.04 -9.39 -20.66
C GLN A 97 24.12 -8.07 -19.89
N LYS A 98 24.10 -8.11 -18.55
CA LYS A 98 23.98 -6.93 -17.67
C LYS A 98 22.79 -6.03 -18.02
N THR A 99 21.76 -6.60 -18.65
CA THR A 99 20.52 -5.90 -19.04
C THR A 99 19.36 -6.90 -19.06
N CYS A 100 18.14 -6.40 -18.87
CA CYS A 100 16.91 -7.14 -19.13
C CYS A 100 16.45 -7.00 -20.59
N LYS A 101 16.96 -6.00 -21.33
CA LYS A 101 16.53 -5.72 -22.71
C LYS A 101 16.90 -6.88 -23.64
N GLY A 102 15.99 -7.24 -24.54
CA GLY A 102 16.17 -8.32 -25.52
C GLY A 102 15.87 -9.72 -24.98
N PHE A 103 15.47 -9.88 -23.71
CA PHE A 103 14.98 -11.16 -23.22
C PHE A 103 13.56 -11.43 -23.74
N THR A 104 13.37 -12.52 -24.46
CA THR A 104 12.05 -12.95 -24.94
C THR A 104 11.38 -13.87 -23.93
N TRP A 105 10.19 -13.45 -23.50
CA TRP A 105 9.28 -14.23 -22.66
C TRP A 105 8.30 -15.03 -23.53
N ASN A 106 8.08 -16.29 -23.16
CA ASN A 106 6.94 -17.09 -23.63
C ASN A 106 5.77 -16.85 -22.66
N MET A 107 4.79 -16.04 -23.05
CA MET A 107 3.68 -15.62 -22.19
C MET A 107 2.76 -16.76 -21.70
N GLU A 108 2.77 -17.89 -22.40
CA GLU A 108 1.96 -19.07 -22.05
C GLU A 108 2.67 -19.97 -21.03
N GLU A 109 3.97 -20.22 -21.23
CA GLU A 109 4.73 -21.19 -20.43
C GLU A 109 5.54 -20.56 -19.30
N ASP A 110 6.02 -19.33 -19.47
CA ASP A 110 6.95 -18.71 -18.52
C ASP A 110 6.25 -18.15 -17.28
N PHE A 111 4.92 -18.05 -17.28
CA PHE A 111 4.17 -17.37 -16.22
C PHE A 111 3.18 -18.30 -15.53
N ARG A 112 2.99 -18.07 -14.22
CA ARG A 112 1.96 -18.77 -13.46
C ARG A 112 0.56 -18.39 -13.98
N ALA A 113 -0.35 -19.34 -13.88
CA ALA A 113 -1.77 -19.08 -14.11
C ALA A 113 -2.31 -18.06 -13.08
N VAL A 114 -3.27 -17.27 -13.51
CA VAL A 114 -4.04 -16.34 -12.69
C VAL A 114 -5.53 -16.67 -12.86
N PRO A 115 -6.40 -16.30 -11.91
CA PRO A 115 -7.84 -16.48 -12.06
C PRO A 115 -8.37 -15.71 -13.29
N ASP A 116 -9.49 -16.17 -13.86
CA ASP A 116 -10.12 -15.51 -15.02
C ASP A 116 -10.56 -14.06 -14.72
N SER A 117 -10.86 -13.78 -13.46
CA SER A 117 -11.21 -12.44 -12.97
C SER A 117 -10.01 -11.52 -12.80
N TRP A 118 -8.77 -12.00 -13.05
CA TRP A 118 -7.57 -11.18 -12.93
C TRP A 118 -7.51 -10.15 -14.06
N ILE A 119 -7.17 -8.91 -13.70
CA ILE A 119 -6.95 -7.83 -14.67
C ILE A 119 -5.53 -7.27 -14.51
N PRO A 120 -4.85 -6.92 -15.63
CA PRO A 120 -3.58 -6.22 -15.55
C PRO A 120 -3.80 -4.81 -14.98
N ALA A 121 -2.81 -4.27 -14.27
CA ALA A 121 -2.86 -2.88 -13.85
C ALA A 121 -2.85 -1.95 -15.08
N HIS A 122 -3.57 -0.83 -15.02
CA HIS A 122 -3.88 0.06 -16.15
C HIS A 122 -2.67 0.50 -16.98
N ARG A 123 -1.50 0.71 -16.37
CA ARG A 123 -0.30 1.18 -17.09
C ARG A 123 0.64 0.05 -17.53
N VAL A 124 0.30 -1.21 -17.26
CA VAL A 124 1.03 -2.37 -17.79
C VAL A 124 1.12 -2.26 -19.30
N ARG A 125 2.34 -2.42 -19.84
CA ARG A 125 2.57 -2.40 -21.29
C ARG A 125 1.91 -3.61 -21.93
N HIS A 126 1.42 -3.44 -23.14
CA HIS A 126 0.83 -4.52 -23.93
C HIS A 126 1.56 -4.67 -25.25
N GLU A 127 1.82 -5.91 -25.66
CA GLU A 127 2.33 -6.27 -26.98
C GLU A 127 1.36 -7.27 -27.61
N ASN A 128 0.91 -7.01 -28.84
CA ASN A 128 -0.11 -7.82 -29.52
C ASN A 128 -1.38 -8.09 -28.68
N GLY A 129 -1.79 -7.10 -27.86
CA GLY A 129 -2.97 -7.21 -27.00
C GLY A 129 -2.74 -7.98 -25.69
N HIS A 130 -1.54 -8.49 -25.44
CA HIS A 130 -1.22 -9.22 -24.21
C HIS A 130 -0.34 -8.38 -23.26
N PRO A 131 -0.60 -8.42 -21.94
CA PRO A 131 0.22 -7.68 -20.98
C PRO A 131 1.63 -8.28 -20.90
N VAL A 132 2.65 -7.43 -20.95
CA VAL A 132 4.06 -7.84 -20.88
C VAL A 132 4.69 -7.49 -19.54
N PRO A 133 5.67 -8.29 -19.06
CA PRO A 133 6.32 -8.05 -17.79
C PRO A 133 7.14 -6.76 -17.75
N GLU A 134 7.26 -6.21 -16.55
CA GLU A 134 8.22 -5.15 -16.23
C GLU A 134 9.67 -5.68 -16.17
N ASP A 135 10.63 -4.78 -15.93
CA ASP A 135 12.07 -5.12 -15.86
C ASP A 135 12.43 -6.18 -14.81
N HIS A 136 11.55 -6.41 -13.83
CA HIS A 136 11.70 -7.44 -12.80
C HIS A 136 11.06 -8.78 -13.19
N GLY A 137 10.50 -8.89 -14.39
CA GLY A 137 9.83 -10.09 -14.88
C GLY A 137 8.42 -10.31 -14.35
N HIS A 138 7.84 -9.36 -13.59
CA HIS A 138 6.49 -9.46 -13.05
C HIS A 138 5.50 -8.67 -13.90
N ILE A 139 4.24 -9.12 -13.92
CA ILE A 139 3.13 -8.35 -14.48
C ILE A 139 2.21 -7.93 -13.32
N PRO A 140 2.19 -6.64 -12.96
CA PRO A 140 1.17 -6.06 -12.09
C PRO A 140 -0.25 -6.44 -12.46
N GLY A 141 -1.06 -6.75 -11.45
CA GLY A 141 -2.49 -6.90 -11.66
C GLY A 141 -3.29 -7.01 -10.39
N TRP A 142 -4.57 -7.26 -10.57
CA TRP A 142 -5.58 -7.15 -9.54
C TRP A 142 -6.54 -8.33 -9.62
N VAL A 143 -7.07 -8.76 -8.49
CA VAL A 143 -8.18 -9.70 -8.41
C VAL A 143 -9.26 -9.17 -7.47
N PRO A 144 -10.55 -9.40 -7.77
CA PRO A 144 -11.63 -8.91 -6.93
C PRO A 144 -11.60 -9.60 -5.56
N VAL A 145 -11.89 -8.83 -4.52
CA VAL A 145 -12.02 -9.31 -3.15
C VAL A 145 -13.46 -9.75 -2.94
N GLU A 146 -13.69 -11.04 -2.91
CA GLU A 146 -15.02 -11.60 -2.66
C GLU A 146 -15.23 -11.85 -1.16
N LYS A 147 -16.47 -11.69 -0.66
CA LYS A 147 -16.85 -11.77 0.77
C LYS A 147 -16.34 -13.03 1.48
N ASN A 148 -16.28 -14.16 0.77
CA ASN A 148 -15.91 -15.47 1.34
C ASN A 148 -14.50 -15.93 0.93
N ASN A 149 -13.67 -15.05 0.36
CA ASN A 149 -12.34 -15.42 -0.08
C ASN A 149 -11.37 -15.51 1.11
N LYS A 150 -10.97 -16.74 1.48
CA LYS A 150 -10.02 -16.99 2.58
C LYS A 150 -8.64 -16.34 2.37
N GLN A 151 -8.20 -16.15 1.13
CA GLN A 151 -6.92 -15.52 0.83
C GLN A 151 -6.94 -14.02 1.13
N TYR A 152 -8.09 -13.38 0.94
CA TYR A 152 -8.27 -11.93 1.07
C TYR A 152 -9.25 -11.57 2.20
N CYS A 153 -9.37 -12.41 3.23
CA CYS A 153 -10.32 -12.19 4.32
C CYS A 153 -10.13 -10.86 5.05
N TRP A 154 -8.89 -10.36 5.18
CA TRP A 154 -8.60 -9.04 5.78
C TRP A 154 -8.90 -7.86 4.85
N HIS A 155 -8.95 -8.09 3.54
CA HIS A 155 -9.45 -7.08 2.61
C HIS A 155 -10.98 -7.05 2.66
N ALA A 156 -11.61 -8.23 2.77
CA ALA A 156 -13.06 -8.33 2.90
C ALA A 156 -13.58 -7.73 4.22
N SER A 157 -12.78 -7.70 5.30
CA SER A 157 -13.20 -7.14 6.60
C SER A 157 -13.35 -5.62 6.61
N VAL A 158 -12.78 -4.92 5.64
CA VAL A 158 -12.84 -3.45 5.55
C VAL A 158 -13.88 -2.93 4.57
N VAL A 159 -14.68 -3.83 3.99
CA VAL A 159 -15.74 -3.50 3.03
C VAL A 159 -17.03 -4.22 3.38
N ASN A 160 -18.14 -3.51 3.26
CA ASN A 160 -19.48 -4.08 3.35
C ASN A 160 -20.14 -3.91 1.98
N TYR A 161 -20.14 -4.96 1.17
CA TYR A 161 -20.73 -4.93 -0.17
C TYR A 161 -22.25 -4.82 -0.17
N ASP A 162 -22.92 -5.27 0.89
CA ASP A 162 -24.38 -5.17 1.02
C ASP A 162 -24.82 -3.70 1.15
N THR A 163 -23.96 -2.85 1.72
CA THR A 163 -24.20 -1.41 1.88
C THR A 163 -23.32 -0.53 0.99
N GLY A 164 -22.39 -1.13 0.22
CA GLY A 164 -21.47 -0.42 -0.66
C GLY A 164 -20.45 0.48 0.06
N LEU A 165 -20.07 0.16 1.30
CA LEU A 165 -19.23 1.01 2.16
C LEU A 165 -17.87 0.39 2.45
N ALA A 166 -16.89 1.24 2.73
CA ALA A 166 -15.52 0.88 3.10
C ALA A 166 -15.07 1.62 4.37
N LEU A 167 -14.24 0.98 5.20
CA LEU A 167 -13.58 1.61 6.35
C LEU A 167 -12.29 2.27 5.90
N VAL A 168 -12.24 3.60 5.99
CA VAL A 168 -11.13 4.43 5.51
C VAL A 168 -10.52 5.22 6.66
N LEU A 169 -9.19 5.19 6.78
CA LEU A 169 -8.42 6.11 7.59
C LEU A 169 -7.92 7.26 6.71
N ARG A 170 -8.22 8.51 7.10
CA ARG A 170 -7.83 9.72 6.35
C ARG A 170 -7.61 10.92 7.30
N PRO A 171 -6.96 12.01 6.86
CA PRO A 171 -6.98 13.28 7.61
C PRO A 171 -8.41 13.79 7.79
N HIS A 172 -8.70 14.37 8.95
CA HIS A 172 -9.99 14.99 9.21
C HIS A 172 -10.14 16.27 8.34
N PRO A 173 -11.30 16.51 7.72
CA PRO A 173 -11.49 17.60 6.75
C PRO A 173 -11.26 19.01 7.33
N GLU A 174 -11.58 19.20 8.61
CA GLU A 174 -11.49 20.51 9.29
C GLU A 174 -10.22 20.64 10.17
N ASP A 175 -9.51 19.54 10.40
CA ASP A 175 -8.30 19.53 11.24
C ASP A 175 -7.29 18.55 10.65
N GLU A 176 -6.35 19.07 9.87
CA GLU A 176 -5.33 18.25 9.22
C GLU A 176 -4.37 17.56 10.20
N GLY A 177 -4.32 17.97 11.48
CA GLY A 177 -3.57 17.28 12.54
C GLY A 177 -4.28 16.03 13.06
N LEU A 178 -5.61 16.01 12.98
CA LEU A 178 -6.47 14.91 13.39
C LEU A 178 -6.65 13.89 12.24
N LEU A 179 -6.63 12.60 12.58
CA LEU A 179 -7.05 11.54 11.68
C LEU A 179 -8.51 11.16 11.95
N GLU A 180 -9.18 10.59 10.97
CA GLU A 180 -10.49 9.98 11.14
C GLU A 180 -10.54 8.58 10.52
N ILE A 181 -11.18 7.65 11.23
CA ILE A 181 -11.66 6.39 10.66
C ILE A 181 -13.13 6.60 10.30
N ALA A 182 -13.45 6.56 9.01
CA ALA A 182 -14.78 6.84 8.50
C ALA A 182 -15.32 5.69 7.64
N SER A 183 -16.65 5.53 7.62
CA SER A 183 -17.33 4.73 6.60
C SER A 183 -17.55 5.58 5.34
N VAL A 184 -16.97 5.17 4.22
CA VAL A 184 -16.98 5.90 2.94
C VAL A 184 -17.60 5.03 1.83
N PRO A 185 -18.48 5.56 0.96
CA PRO A 185 -18.98 4.81 -0.20
C PRO A 185 -17.86 4.31 -1.11
N LEU A 186 -17.89 3.03 -1.48
CA LEU A 186 -16.95 2.44 -2.44
C LEU A 186 -16.96 3.19 -3.77
N SER A 187 -18.10 3.74 -4.17
CA SER A 187 -18.24 4.60 -5.36
C SER A 187 -17.35 5.85 -5.32
N GLU A 188 -17.10 6.42 -4.13
CA GLU A 188 -16.19 7.57 -3.99
C GLU A 188 -14.72 7.17 -4.18
N LEU A 189 -14.41 5.91 -3.91
CA LEU A 189 -13.08 5.31 -4.03
C LEU A 189 -12.80 4.73 -5.43
N LEU A 190 -13.77 4.75 -6.35
CA LEU A 190 -13.59 4.25 -7.72
C LEU A 190 -12.33 4.81 -8.38
N GLU A 191 -11.60 3.92 -9.03
CA GLU A 191 -10.35 4.15 -9.74
C GLU A 191 -9.18 4.61 -8.84
N GLN A 192 -9.31 4.48 -7.51
CA GLN A 192 -8.25 4.78 -6.56
C GLN A 192 -7.52 3.52 -6.13
N THR A 193 -6.20 3.65 -5.95
CA THR A 193 -5.41 2.66 -5.21
C THR A 193 -5.29 3.08 -3.75
N LEU A 194 -5.32 2.10 -2.86
CA LEU A 194 -5.26 2.29 -1.42
C LEU A 194 -4.22 1.35 -0.83
N GLU A 195 -3.80 1.61 0.39
CA GLU A 195 -3.04 0.68 1.21
C GLU A 195 -3.95 0.11 2.29
N LEU A 196 -4.09 -1.20 2.37
CA LEU A 196 -4.71 -1.86 3.52
C LEU A 196 -3.67 -2.01 4.62
N ILE A 197 -3.96 -1.49 5.81
CA ILE A 197 -3.16 -1.66 7.02
C ILE A 197 -4.01 -2.31 8.13
N GLY A 198 -3.38 -2.95 9.11
CA GLY A 198 -4.09 -3.47 10.27
C GLY A 198 -3.41 -4.64 10.98
N THR A 199 -4.12 -5.21 11.95
CA THR A 199 -3.62 -6.21 12.89
C THR A 199 -2.97 -7.43 12.24
N ASN A 200 -3.43 -7.82 11.05
CA ASN A 200 -2.96 -9.02 10.35
C ASN A 200 -2.17 -8.69 9.07
N ILE A 201 -1.79 -7.44 8.87
CA ILE A 201 -1.05 -6.99 7.71
C ILE A 201 0.40 -6.72 8.09
N ASN A 202 1.34 -7.31 7.34
CA ASN A 202 2.79 -7.09 7.45
C ASN A 202 3.38 -7.10 8.87
N GLY A 203 2.80 -7.89 9.78
CA GLY A 203 3.28 -7.99 11.17
C GLY A 203 2.77 -6.89 12.10
N ASN A 204 1.76 -6.12 11.69
CA ASN A 204 1.14 -5.03 12.44
C ASN A 204 2.13 -3.94 12.89
N PRO A 205 2.89 -3.32 11.97
CA PRO A 205 3.92 -2.35 12.34
C PRO A 205 3.37 -1.09 13.00
N TYR A 206 2.06 -0.86 12.88
CA TYR A 206 1.34 0.27 13.47
C TYR A 206 0.58 -0.10 14.76
N GLY A 207 0.59 -1.36 15.20
CA GLY A 207 -0.03 -1.76 16.46
C GLY A 207 -1.56 -1.62 16.50
N LEU A 208 -2.24 -1.72 15.35
CA LEU A 208 -3.70 -1.64 15.26
C LEU A 208 -4.31 -2.89 15.89
N GLY A 209 -5.29 -2.70 16.78
CA GLY A 209 -6.10 -3.77 17.36
C GLY A 209 -5.29 -4.88 18.04
N SER A 210 -5.91 -6.05 18.19
CA SER A 210 -5.29 -7.24 18.78
C SER A 210 -5.75 -8.50 18.07
N LYS A 211 -5.08 -9.64 18.33
CA LYS A 211 -5.53 -10.93 17.78
C LYS A 211 -6.97 -11.28 18.18
N LYS A 212 -7.42 -10.85 19.36
CA LYS A 212 -8.79 -11.08 19.85
C LYS A 212 -9.77 -10.14 19.16
N HIS A 213 -9.37 -8.90 18.91
CA HIS A 213 -10.20 -7.89 18.27
C HIS A 213 -9.38 -7.17 17.18
N PRO A 214 -9.31 -7.74 15.97
CA PRO A 214 -8.49 -7.19 14.90
C PRO A 214 -9.12 -5.90 14.35
N VAL A 215 -8.26 -4.96 13.96
CA VAL A 215 -8.62 -3.72 13.29
C VAL A 215 -7.86 -3.64 11.98
N HIS A 216 -8.60 -3.34 10.91
CA HIS A 216 -8.07 -3.08 9.58
C HIS A 216 -8.75 -1.85 8.99
N VAL A 217 -8.03 -1.08 8.19
CA VAL A 217 -8.56 0.11 7.51
C VAL A 217 -7.85 0.29 6.17
N LEU A 218 -8.54 0.91 5.21
CA LEU A 218 -7.95 1.35 3.95
C LEU A 218 -7.43 2.78 4.10
N VAL A 219 -6.25 3.05 3.53
CA VAL A 219 -5.71 4.41 3.42
C VAL A 219 -5.53 4.73 1.93
N PRO A 220 -6.35 5.62 1.34
CA PRO A 220 -6.13 6.08 -0.02
C PRO A 220 -4.70 6.61 -0.22
N HIS A 221 -4.04 6.22 -1.30
CA HIS A 221 -2.70 6.74 -1.59
C HIS A 221 -2.74 8.25 -1.84
N GLY A 222 -1.71 8.96 -1.39
CA GLY A 222 -1.56 10.39 -1.64
C GLY A 222 -2.19 11.32 -0.59
N ILE A 223 -2.87 10.78 0.43
CA ILE A 223 -3.59 11.62 1.40
C ILE A 223 -2.79 11.98 2.66
N LEU A 224 -1.82 11.15 3.06
CA LEU A 224 -0.99 11.39 4.25
C LEU A 224 0.26 12.18 3.86
N GLN A 225 0.14 13.51 3.79
CA GLN A 225 1.23 14.37 3.34
C GLN A 225 2.40 14.43 4.33
N VAL A 226 3.62 14.44 3.81
CA VAL A 226 4.83 14.79 4.55
C VAL A 226 5.12 16.26 4.27
N ARG A 227 4.69 17.15 5.17
CA ARG A 227 4.71 18.60 4.92
C ARG A 227 6.12 19.16 4.85
N ASN A 228 7.00 18.67 5.71
CA ASN A 228 8.38 19.12 5.80
C ASN A 228 9.32 18.05 5.24
N ALA A 229 8.99 17.53 4.05
CA ALA A 229 9.83 16.55 3.38
C ALA A 229 11.19 17.19 3.07
N PRO A 230 12.31 16.51 3.40
CA PRO A 230 13.64 17.02 3.10
C PRO A 230 13.88 17.02 1.58
N PRO A 231 14.84 17.82 1.08
CA PRO A 231 15.28 17.72 -0.30
C PRO A 231 15.68 16.29 -0.70
N VAL A 232 15.57 15.97 -1.99
CA VAL A 232 15.93 14.65 -2.55
C VAL A 232 17.45 14.50 -2.64
N GLU A 233 18.08 14.43 -1.47
CA GLU A 233 19.50 14.25 -1.28
C GLU A 233 19.72 13.16 -0.22
N TYR A 234 20.67 12.26 -0.47
CA TYR A 234 20.84 11.06 0.37
C TYR A 234 21.03 11.40 1.84
N GLN A 235 21.95 12.31 2.16
CA GLN A 235 22.27 12.67 3.54
C GLN A 235 21.12 13.41 4.23
N GLN A 236 20.43 14.30 3.52
CA GLN A 236 19.26 15.02 4.06
C GLN A 236 18.11 14.07 4.40
N LEU A 237 17.80 13.13 3.49
CA LEU A 237 16.79 12.10 3.75
C LEU A 237 17.20 11.18 4.89
N HIS A 238 18.46 10.75 4.92
CA HIS A 238 18.99 9.89 5.98
C HIS A 238 18.87 10.55 7.36
N SER A 239 19.35 11.79 7.51
CA SER A 239 19.21 12.57 8.75
C SER A 239 17.76 12.81 9.12
N TRP A 240 16.90 13.20 8.16
CA TRP A 240 15.48 13.41 8.43
C TRP A 240 14.80 12.16 8.98
N PHE A 241 15.05 10.99 8.39
CA PHE A 241 14.50 9.75 8.92
C PHE A 241 14.94 9.54 10.38
N GLN A 242 16.20 9.79 10.73
CA GLN A 242 16.72 9.53 12.07
C GLN A 242 16.32 10.56 13.14
N GLU A 243 16.25 11.83 12.77
CA GLU A 243 16.21 12.94 13.72
C GLU A 243 14.84 13.64 13.77
N SER A 244 14.02 13.51 12.72
CA SER A 244 12.70 14.13 12.65
C SER A 244 11.61 13.23 13.23
N HIS A 245 10.68 13.83 13.97
CA HIS A 245 9.46 13.14 14.42
C HIS A 245 8.55 12.73 13.23
N GLU A 246 8.41 13.59 12.22
CA GLU A 246 7.75 13.23 10.94
C GLU A 246 8.53 12.13 10.20
N GLY A 247 9.83 11.99 10.51
CA GLY A 247 10.73 10.97 10.01
C GLY A 247 10.45 9.56 10.51
N CYS A 248 9.62 9.40 11.56
CA CYS A 248 9.26 8.09 12.13
C CYS A 248 8.27 7.30 11.26
N VAL A 249 8.60 7.09 9.98
CA VAL A 249 7.78 6.40 8.98
C VAL A 249 8.57 5.31 8.25
N GLU A 250 7.88 4.43 7.52
CA GLU A 250 8.55 3.40 6.69
C GLU A 250 9.40 4.03 5.58
N GLY A 251 8.89 5.12 5.00
CA GLY A 251 9.41 5.73 3.80
C GLY A 251 8.57 6.91 3.33
N ILE A 252 8.95 7.47 2.19
CA ILE A 252 8.22 8.53 1.50
C ILE A 252 7.86 8.04 0.09
N VAL A 253 6.68 8.42 -0.39
CA VAL A 253 6.28 8.32 -1.81
C VAL A 253 6.08 9.73 -2.35
N TRP A 254 6.75 10.05 -3.44
CA TRP A 254 6.55 11.28 -4.20
C TRP A 254 5.60 11.02 -5.37
N HIS A 255 4.56 11.85 -5.46
CA HIS A 255 3.56 11.84 -6.52
C HIS A 255 3.88 12.95 -7.50
N CYS A 256 4.57 12.60 -8.59
CA CYS A 256 5.03 13.56 -9.58
C CYS A 256 3.86 14.03 -10.46
N ASN A 257 4.00 15.23 -11.05
CA ASN A 257 2.93 15.88 -11.81
C ASN A 257 2.57 15.15 -13.12
N ASP A 258 3.49 14.37 -13.68
CA ASP A 258 3.27 13.46 -14.81
C ASP A 258 2.55 12.15 -14.42
N GLY A 259 2.29 11.97 -13.12
CA GLY A 259 1.71 10.77 -12.53
C GLY A 259 2.73 9.65 -12.30
N THR A 260 4.02 9.90 -12.43
CA THR A 260 5.07 8.98 -11.98
C THR A 260 5.11 8.94 -10.46
N LEU A 261 5.26 7.73 -9.91
CA LEU A 261 5.48 7.53 -8.48
C LEU A 261 6.94 7.16 -8.26
N ILE A 262 7.56 7.83 -7.29
CA ILE A 262 8.91 7.54 -6.82
C ILE A 262 8.83 7.29 -5.32
N LYS A 263 9.63 6.39 -4.76
CA LYS A 263 9.66 6.18 -3.31
C LYS A 263 11.06 6.11 -2.75
N VAL A 264 11.18 6.32 -1.46
CA VAL A 264 12.32 5.85 -0.68
C VAL A 264 11.76 5.04 0.47
N HIS A 265 12.43 3.95 0.80
CA HIS A 265 12.13 3.20 2.01
C HIS A 265 13.36 3.29 2.90
N ARG A 266 13.13 3.56 4.18
CA ARG A 266 14.14 3.67 5.23
C ARG A 266 15.20 2.55 5.21
N HIS A 267 14.80 1.30 4.94
CA HIS A 267 15.75 0.19 4.86
C HIS A 267 16.72 0.27 3.66
N HIS A 268 16.34 0.93 2.55
CA HIS A 268 17.29 1.18 1.47
C HIS A 268 18.41 2.11 1.92
N LEU A 269 18.17 2.97 2.92
CA LEU A 269 19.17 3.87 3.50
C LEU A 269 19.96 3.19 4.65
N GLY A 270 19.82 1.86 4.83
CA GLY A 270 20.47 1.12 5.92
C GLY A 270 19.82 1.29 7.29
N LEU A 271 18.69 2.00 7.37
CA LEU A 271 18.01 2.30 8.62
C LEU A 271 16.96 1.22 8.96
N LYS A 272 16.81 0.91 10.26
CA LYS A 272 15.77 -0.01 10.75
C LYS A 272 14.39 0.65 10.71
N TRP A 273 13.34 -0.15 10.92
CA TRP A 273 12.00 0.38 11.23
C TRP A 273 12.09 1.37 12.40
N PRO A 274 11.27 2.44 12.44
CA PRO A 274 11.28 3.39 13.55
C PRO A 274 11.19 2.70 14.92
N ASP A 275 12.04 3.10 15.85
CA ASP A 275 11.96 2.68 17.24
C ASP A 275 10.87 3.50 17.94
N GLY A 276 9.93 2.85 18.63
CA GLY A 276 8.83 3.53 19.30
C GLY A 276 7.65 3.88 18.38
N ASP A 277 7.05 5.06 18.58
CA ASP A 277 5.83 5.46 17.90
C ASP A 277 6.13 5.95 16.48
N THR A 278 5.45 5.35 15.50
CA THR A 278 5.45 5.88 14.13
C THR A 278 4.76 7.24 14.08
N PHE A 279 5.05 8.04 13.06
CA PHE A 279 4.40 9.34 12.90
C PHE A 279 2.87 9.18 12.79
N LEU A 280 2.39 8.18 12.03
CA LEU A 280 0.97 7.83 11.96
C LEU A 280 0.37 7.57 13.36
N ASN A 281 1.08 6.82 14.20
CA ASN A 281 0.63 6.49 15.55
C ASN A 281 0.75 7.66 16.54
N SER A 282 1.51 8.71 16.23
CA SER A 282 1.61 9.88 17.10
C SER A 282 0.43 10.85 16.95
N ARG A 283 -0.45 10.61 15.97
CA ARG A 283 -1.57 11.50 15.66
C ARG A 283 -2.86 11.06 16.35
N PRO A 284 -3.63 12.01 16.90
CA PRO A 284 -4.95 11.70 17.42
C PRO A 284 -5.87 11.21 16.30
N VAL A 285 -6.85 10.38 16.66
CA VAL A 285 -7.84 9.84 15.72
C VAL A 285 -9.24 9.91 16.30
N VAL A 286 -10.21 10.31 15.48
CA VAL A 286 -11.65 10.21 15.78
C VAL A 286 -12.27 9.08 14.97
N VAL A 287 -13.23 8.36 15.54
CA VAL A 287 -13.99 7.33 14.82
C VAL A 287 -15.33 7.93 14.36
N HIS A 288 -15.64 7.86 13.08
CA HIS A 288 -16.89 8.33 12.47
C HIS A 288 -17.49 7.24 11.56
N VAL A 289 -18.00 6.17 12.18
CA VAL A 289 -18.62 5.05 11.47
C VAL A 289 -20.12 5.03 11.80
N ASP A 290 -20.93 5.58 10.90
CA ASP A 290 -22.36 5.76 11.17
C ASP A 290 -23.15 4.48 10.93
N ARG A 291 -23.94 4.06 11.94
CA ARG A 291 -24.88 2.94 11.85
C ARG A 291 -26.17 3.23 11.09
N ARG A 292 -26.48 4.52 10.88
CA ARG A 292 -27.79 4.96 10.37
C ARG A 292 -27.78 5.28 8.89
N ALA A 293 -26.60 5.33 8.27
CA ALA A 293 -26.45 5.28 6.81
C ALA A 293 -26.93 3.94 6.22
N TYR A 294 -27.16 2.93 7.08
CA TYR A 294 -27.60 1.59 6.71
C TYR A 294 -29.14 1.51 6.66
N GLY A 295 -29.70 1.01 5.56
CA GLY A 295 -31.12 0.63 5.51
C GLY A 295 -31.42 -0.46 6.55
N PRO A 296 -32.59 -0.44 7.21
CA PRO A 296 -32.93 -1.34 8.32
C PRO A 296 -32.91 -2.84 7.96
N GLU A 297 -32.86 -3.18 6.66
CA GLU A 297 -32.85 -4.58 6.17
C GLU A 297 -31.44 -5.15 5.91
N SER A 298 -30.37 -4.36 6.02
CA SER A 298 -28.98 -4.83 5.79
C SER A 298 -28.32 -5.49 7.01
N LEU A 299 -29.09 -5.65 8.09
CA LEU A 299 -28.63 -6.23 9.34
C LEU A 299 -28.52 -7.75 9.22
N SER A 300 -27.44 -8.25 8.60
CA SER A 300 -27.00 -9.60 8.92
C SER A 300 -26.43 -9.59 10.34
N ASP A 301 -26.98 -10.43 11.22
CA ASP A 301 -26.70 -10.62 12.66
C ASP A 301 -25.25 -11.04 13.03
N SER A 302 -24.25 -10.59 12.28
CA SER A 302 -22.86 -10.74 12.67
C SER A 302 -22.51 -9.68 13.71
N HIS A 303 -22.84 -9.97 14.98
CA HIS A 303 -22.38 -9.21 16.16
C HIS A 303 -20.85 -9.01 16.23
N ASN A 304 -20.06 -9.56 15.30
CA ASN A 304 -18.61 -9.54 15.25
C ASN A 304 -18.02 -8.90 13.97
N ASP A 305 -18.79 -8.11 13.21
CA ASP A 305 -18.21 -7.35 12.09
C ASP A 305 -17.55 -6.04 12.56
N LEU A 306 -16.45 -5.66 11.89
CA LEU A 306 -15.61 -4.53 12.27
C LEU A 306 -16.36 -3.19 12.16
N PHE A 307 -17.32 -3.08 11.22
CA PHE A 307 -18.17 -1.90 11.07
C PHE A 307 -19.03 -1.69 12.32
N SER A 308 -19.68 -2.74 12.82
CA SER A 308 -20.50 -2.68 14.04
C SER A 308 -19.65 -2.33 15.25
N THR A 309 -18.45 -2.91 15.36
CA THR A 309 -17.56 -2.63 16.49
C THR A 309 -17.10 -1.16 16.47
N LEU A 310 -16.61 -0.65 15.34
CA LEU A 310 -16.20 0.75 15.21
C LEU A 310 -17.36 1.73 15.33
N SER A 311 -18.56 1.35 14.87
CA SER A 311 -19.74 2.20 15.01
C SER A 311 -20.12 2.45 16.47
N SER A 312 -19.88 1.49 17.37
CA SER A 312 -20.06 1.71 18.81
C SER A 312 -19.09 2.72 19.42
N LEU A 313 -17.98 3.00 18.73
CA LEU A 313 -16.97 3.99 19.09
C LEU A 313 -17.18 5.33 18.36
N SER A 314 -18.23 5.49 17.56
CA SER A 314 -18.42 6.70 16.76
C SER A 314 -18.51 7.95 17.64
N GLY A 315 -17.78 9.00 17.25
CA GLY A 315 -17.61 10.25 17.98
C GLY A 315 -16.52 10.22 19.06
N GLN A 316 -15.92 9.06 19.36
CA GLN A 316 -14.84 8.98 20.34
C GLN A 316 -13.51 9.43 19.73
N LEU A 317 -12.75 10.21 20.52
CA LEU A 317 -11.41 10.67 20.21
C LEU A 317 -10.37 9.85 20.97
N PHE A 318 -9.33 9.41 20.27
CA PHE A 318 -8.20 8.68 20.79
C PHE A 318 -6.91 9.44 20.54
N HIS A 319 -5.91 9.28 21.41
CA HIS A 319 -4.59 9.92 21.23
C HIS A 319 -3.80 9.28 20.08
N SER A 320 -4.10 8.02 19.76
CA SER A 320 -3.47 7.25 18.70
C SER A 320 -4.42 6.20 18.14
N ILE A 321 -4.23 5.79 16.88
CA ILE A 321 -4.96 4.67 16.28
C ILE A 321 -4.74 3.34 17.00
N ARG A 322 -3.61 3.16 17.68
CA ARG A 322 -3.34 1.95 18.49
C ARG A 322 -4.18 1.91 19.77
N ASP A 323 -4.68 3.05 20.24
CA ASP A 323 -5.42 3.17 21.50
C ASP A 323 -6.89 2.78 21.32
N ILE A 324 -7.31 2.50 20.10
CA ILE A 324 -8.64 1.97 19.79
C ILE A 324 -8.74 0.56 20.37
N GLN A 325 -9.38 0.49 21.54
CA GLN A 325 -9.68 -0.75 22.24
C GLN A 325 -11.19 -1.00 22.22
N PHE A 326 -11.55 -2.25 22.01
CA PHE A 326 -12.93 -2.70 22.10
C PHE A 326 -13.16 -3.25 23.51
N GLN A 327 -14.23 -2.82 24.16
CA GLN A 327 -14.61 -3.37 25.45
C GLN A 327 -14.81 -4.88 25.30
N ALA A 328 -14.18 -5.66 26.18
CA ALA A 328 -14.45 -7.08 26.24
C ALA A 328 -15.92 -7.27 26.61
N ASP A 329 -16.61 -8.15 25.88
CA ASP A 329 -17.94 -8.63 26.27
C ASP A 329 -17.91 -8.98 27.77
N LEU A 330 -18.70 -8.26 28.56
CA LEU A 330 -18.89 -8.51 30.00
C LEU A 330 -19.75 -9.75 30.22
#